data_AF-A0A8T4BVN5-F1
#
_entry.id   AF-A0A8T4BVN5-F1
#
_cell.length_a   1.000
_cell.length_b   1.000
_cell.length_c   1.000
_cell.angle_alpha   90.00
_cell.angle_beta   90.00
_cell.angle_gamma   90.00
#
_symmetry.space_group_name_H-M   'P 1'
#
loop_
_entity.id
_entity.type
_entity.pdbx_description
1 polymer ?
#
loop_
_entity_poly.entity_id
_entity_poly.type
_entity_poly.pdbx_seq_one_letter_code
_entity_poly.pdbx_strand_id
1 'polypeptide(L)'
;MNPDKLQDLVTIAFCIEAISDKKGCTTRYTDLHGKPLENFIIAGINTGKYFRELASDILNNKNPNIFDYFVPALKACNLYKSQKTINFGLLEIMFPTVYARLISENSSEVIGNIINLMKKENTEDVQNLINAKRRSMENLY
;
A
#
# COMPACT_ATOMS: atom_id res chain seq x y z
N MET A 1 -9.46 -9.49 12.52
CA MET A 1 -8.52 -10.36 11.77
C MET A 1 -7.17 -10.32 12.50
N ASN A 2 -6.46 -11.43 12.68
CA ASN A 2 -5.14 -11.42 13.33
C ASN A 2 -4.14 -10.58 12.49
N PRO A 3 -3.38 -9.62 13.08
CA PRO A 3 -2.41 -8.79 12.36
C PRO A 3 -1.31 -9.54 11.60
N ASP A 4 -0.78 -10.62 12.16
CA ASP A 4 0.27 -11.42 11.51
C ASP A 4 -0.31 -12.11 10.27
N LYS A 5 -1.53 -12.66 10.38
CA LYS A 5 -2.23 -13.23 9.22
C LYS A 5 -2.54 -12.19 8.14
N LEU A 6 -2.85 -10.96 8.54
CA LEU A 6 -3.06 -9.87 7.59
C LEU A 6 -1.76 -9.52 6.85
N GLN A 7 -0.62 -9.49 7.56
CA GLN A 7 0.70 -9.28 6.96
C GLN A 7 0.91 -10.26 5.80
N ASP A 8 0.73 -11.55 6.08
CA ASP A 8 0.96 -12.62 5.10
C ASP A 8 0.06 -12.44 3.88
N LEU A 9 -1.24 -12.19 4.10
CA LEU A 9 -2.21 -11.99 3.02
C LEU A 9 -1.87 -10.77 2.15
N VAL A 10 -1.47 -9.66 2.77
CA VAL A 10 -1.11 -8.45 2.03
C VAL A 10 0.19 -8.65 1.26
N THR A 11 1.22 -9.24 1.87
CA THR A 11 2.47 -9.56 1.16
C THR A 11 2.22 -10.46 -0.04
N ILE A 12 1.41 -11.51 0.12
CA ILE A 12 1.02 -12.40 -0.97
C ILE A 12 0.27 -11.61 -2.07
N ALA A 13 -0.70 -10.78 -1.70
CA ALA A 13 -1.49 -9.99 -2.66
C ALA A 13 -0.60 -9.06 -3.50
N PHE A 14 0.34 -8.35 -2.87
CA PHE A 14 1.28 -7.47 -3.58
C PHE A 14 2.22 -8.25 -4.52
N CYS A 15 2.70 -9.41 -4.09
CA CYS A 15 3.58 -10.24 -4.93
C CYS A 15 2.82 -10.82 -6.13
N ILE A 16 1.61 -11.35 -5.92
CA ILE A 16 0.77 -11.91 -7.00
C ILE A 16 0.38 -10.84 -8.00
N GLU A 17 0.11 -9.62 -7.55
CA GLU A 17 -0.30 -8.53 -8.45
C GLU A 17 0.76 -8.18 -9.50
N ALA A 18 2.04 -8.38 -9.20
CA ALA A 18 3.12 -8.21 -10.18
C ALA A 18 3.30 -9.40 -11.13
N ILE A 19 2.80 -10.58 -10.77
CA ILE A 19 2.92 -11.81 -11.56
C ILE A 19 1.84 -11.88 -12.64
N SER A 20 0.68 -11.27 -12.39
CA SER A 20 -0.47 -11.23 -13.30
C SER A 20 -0.12 -10.65 -14.67
N ASP A 21 -0.56 -11.33 -15.74
CA ASP A 21 -0.29 -10.91 -17.11
C ASP A 21 -1.18 -9.73 -17.51
N LYS A 22 -0.60 -8.52 -17.52
CA LYS A 22 -1.30 -7.26 -17.77
C LYS A 22 -0.55 -6.49 -18.84
N LYS A 23 -1.28 -6.10 -19.89
CA LYS A 23 -0.72 -5.33 -21.01
C LYS A 23 -0.11 -4.02 -20.50
N GLY A 24 1.11 -3.72 -20.92
CA GLY A 24 1.82 -2.48 -20.56
C GLY A 24 2.31 -2.42 -19.11
N CYS A 25 2.37 -3.57 -18.43
CA CYS A 25 2.91 -3.71 -17.07
C CYS A 25 4.11 -4.67 -17.06
N THR A 26 4.86 -4.66 -15.97
CA THR A 26 5.77 -5.76 -15.64
C THR A 26 4.94 -6.98 -15.27
N THR A 27 5.33 -8.14 -15.77
CA THR A 27 4.64 -9.43 -15.58
C THR A 27 5.65 -10.54 -15.34
N ARG A 28 5.17 -11.77 -15.12
CA ARG A 28 6.04 -12.96 -15.05
C ARG A 28 6.86 -13.27 -16.30
N TYR A 29 6.58 -12.61 -17.43
CA TYR A 29 7.26 -12.82 -18.71
C TYR A 29 7.93 -11.57 -19.27
N THR A 30 7.63 -10.39 -18.71
CA THR A 30 8.03 -9.11 -19.30
C THR A 30 8.45 -8.14 -18.21
N ASP A 31 9.67 -7.62 -18.33
CA ASP A 31 10.14 -6.51 -17.52
C ASP A 31 9.93 -5.18 -18.25
N LEU A 32 9.39 -4.20 -17.54
CA LEU A 32 9.42 -2.81 -18.01
C LEU A 32 10.74 -2.15 -17.64
N HIS A 33 11.21 -1.26 -18.53
CA HIS A 33 12.40 -0.45 -18.27
C HIS A 33 12.29 0.32 -16.94
N GLY A 34 13.25 0.08 -16.05
CA GLY A 34 13.33 0.70 -14.73
C GLY A 34 12.34 0.13 -13.69
N LYS A 35 11.63 -0.97 -14.01
CA LYS A 35 10.69 -1.67 -13.14
C LYS A 35 10.72 -3.20 -13.38
N PRO A 36 11.83 -3.90 -13.18
CA PRO A 36 11.88 -5.35 -13.36
C PRO A 36 11.08 -6.09 -12.28
N LEU A 37 10.65 -7.32 -12.57
CA LEU A 37 9.74 -8.12 -11.72
C LEU A 37 10.28 -8.31 -10.31
N GLU A 38 11.57 -8.62 -10.16
CA GLU A 38 12.20 -8.82 -8.85
C GLU A 38 12.03 -7.61 -7.94
N ASN A 39 12.06 -6.40 -8.50
CA ASN A 39 11.84 -5.17 -7.71
C ASN A 39 10.40 -5.08 -7.20
N PHE A 40 9.41 -5.56 -7.96
CA PHE A 40 8.03 -5.63 -7.48
C PHE A 40 7.83 -6.68 -6.39
N ILE A 41 8.49 -7.84 -6.50
CA ILE A 41 8.41 -8.89 -5.48
C ILE A 41 9.05 -8.41 -4.18
N ILE A 42 10.25 -7.85 -4.24
CA ILE A 42 10.94 -7.25 -3.07
C ILE A 42 10.07 -6.14 -2.47
N ALA A 43 9.48 -5.29 -3.32
CA ALA A 43 8.56 -4.25 -2.89
C ALA A 43 7.37 -4.80 -2.10
N GLY A 44 6.73 -5.88 -2.58
CA GLY A 44 5.60 -6.53 -1.88
C GLY A 44 5.98 -7.21 -0.56
N ILE A 45 7.18 -7.77 -0.47
CA ILE A 45 7.72 -8.33 0.79
C ILE A 45 7.92 -7.20 1.81
N ASN A 46 8.48 -6.06 1.38
CA ASN A 46 8.82 -4.96 2.27
C ASN A 46 7.59 -4.20 2.82
N THR A 47 6.42 -4.31 2.19
CA THR A 47 5.22 -3.54 2.57
C THR A 47 4.38 -4.20 3.66
N GLY A 48 4.39 -5.54 3.75
CA GLY A 48 3.47 -6.28 4.63
C GLY A 48 3.49 -5.82 6.09
N LYS A 49 4.68 -5.57 6.66
CA LYS A 49 4.81 -5.18 8.07
C LYS A 49 4.05 -3.89 8.43
N TYR A 50 3.88 -2.96 7.49
CA TYR A 50 3.19 -1.71 7.76
C TYR A 50 1.67 -1.91 7.86
N PHE A 51 1.12 -2.89 7.14
CA PHE A 51 -0.27 -3.29 7.29
C PHE A 51 -0.49 -4.05 8.61
N ARG A 52 0.50 -4.83 9.06
CA ARG A 52 0.48 -5.46 10.39
C ARG A 52 0.45 -4.42 11.50
N GLU A 53 1.32 -3.41 11.42
CA GLU A 53 1.39 -2.33 12.42
C GLU A 53 0.07 -1.54 12.44
N LEU A 54 -0.45 -1.14 11.27
CA LEU A 54 -1.77 -0.51 11.15
C LEU A 54 -2.86 -1.34 11.83
N ALA A 55 -2.93 -2.63 11.52
CA ALA A 55 -3.95 -3.51 12.09
C ALA A 55 -3.80 -3.67 13.60
N SER A 56 -2.56 -3.75 14.09
CA SER A 56 -2.28 -3.81 15.52
C SER A 56 -2.79 -2.55 16.21
N ASP A 57 -2.57 -1.37 15.64
CA ASP A 57 -3.02 -0.11 16.23
C ASP A 57 -4.55 0.05 16.19
N ILE A 58 -5.20 -0.33 15.09
CA ILE A 58 -6.67 -0.32 14.99
C ILE A 58 -7.28 -1.26 16.05
N LEU A 59 -6.80 -2.49 16.16
CA LEU A 59 -7.32 -3.48 17.11
C LEU A 59 -7.06 -3.11 18.57
N ASN A 60 -6.04 -2.29 18.83
CA ASN A 60 -5.74 -1.71 20.13
C ASN A 60 -6.43 -0.35 20.37
N ASN A 61 -7.43 0.02 19.56
CA ASN A 61 -8.24 1.24 19.67
C ASN A 61 -7.43 2.56 19.62
N LYS A 62 -6.29 2.58 18.92
CA LYS A 62 -5.48 3.81 18.78
C LYS A 62 -5.96 4.76 17.68
N ASN A 63 -6.90 4.32 16.84
CA ASN A 63 -7.48 5.08 15.73
C ASN A 63 -6.42 5.87 14.91
N PRO A 64 -5.44 5.17 14.30
CA PRO A 64 -4.34 5.83 13.59
C PRO A 64 -4.83 6.55 12.33
N ASN A 65 -4.05 7.52 11.84
CA ASN A 65 -4.26 8.08 10.50
C ASN A 65 -3.72 7.10 9.44
N ILE A 66 -4.37 7.05 8.29
CA ILE A 66 -4.00 6.12 7.21
C ILE A 66 -2.59 6.43 6.69
N PHE A 67 -2.24 7.71 6.60
CA PHE A 67 -0.97 8.12 6.00
C PHE A 67 0.26 7.92 6.88
N ASP A 68 0.08 7.74 8.19
CA ASP A 68 1.16 7.41 9.14
C ASP A 68 1.89 6.13 8.73
N TYR A 69 1.15 5.18 8.13
CA TYR A 69 1.68 3.91 7.64
C TYR A 69 1.99 3.92 6.16
N PHE A 70 1.25 4.70 5.36
CA PHE A 70 1.46 4.80 3.91
C PHE A 70 2.86 5.31 3.56
N VAL A 71 3.31 6.42 4.15
CA VAL A 71 4.60 7.05 3.81
C VAL A 71 5.78 6.11 4.09
N PRO A 72 5.92 5.50 5.28
CA PRO A 72 7.01 4.58 5.54
C PRO A 72 6.89 3.29 4.73
N ALA A 73 5.68 2.80 4.44
CA ALA A 73 5.48 1.68 3.52
C ALA A 73 5.94 1.99 2.09
N LEU A 74 5.61 3.17 1.57
CA LEU A 74 6.05 3.61 0.26
C LEU A 74 7.58 3.71 0.18
N LYS A 75 8.23 4.21 1.25
CA LYS A 75 9.69 4.25 1.33
C LYS A 75 10.30 2.85 1.30
N ALA A 76 9.80 1.92 2.11
CA ALA A 76 10.30 0.55 2.17
C ALA A 76 10.05 -0.24 0.87
N CYS A 77 8.88 -0.05 0.28
CA CYS A 77 8.50 -0.58 -1.03
C CYS A 77 9.50 -0.19 -2.13
N ASN A 78 10.13 0.97 -1.99
CA ASN A 78 11.01 1.53 -3.02
C ASN A 78 12.48 1.55 -2.59
N LEU A 79 12.87 0.82 -1.54
CA LEU A 79 14.25 0.80 -1.04
C LEU A 79 15.25 0.25 -2.06
N TYR A 80 14.85 -0.76 -2.83
CA TYR A 80 15.70 -1.48 -3.78
C TYR A 80 15.28 -1.25 -5.24
N LYS A 81 14.45 -0.25 -5.53
CA LYS A 81 14.04 0.03 -6.91
C LYS A 81 15.24 0.51 -7.73
N SER A 82 15.25 0.21 -9.02
CA SER A 82 16.31 0.67 -9.91
C SER A 82 16.13 2.12 -10.35
N GLN A 83 14.93 2.53 -10.76
CA GLN A 83 14.69 3.87 -11.30
C GLN A 83 13.31 4.41 -10.90
N LYS A 84 12.24 3.74 -11.32
CA LYS A 84 10.88 4.29 -11.19
C LYS A 84 10.21 3.84 -9.90
N THR A 85 9.35 4.70 -9.37
CA THR A 85 8.52 4.36 -8.20
C THR A 85 7.57 3.20 -8.52
N ILE A 86 7.50 2.26 -7.58
CA ILE A 86 6.73 1.03 -7.61
C ILE A 86 5.61 1.11 -6.56
N ASN A 87 4.46 0.51 -6.89
CA ASN A 87 3.28 0.31 -6.04
C ASN A 87 2.69 1.55 -5.35
N PHE A 88 2.97 2.77 -5.82
CA PHE A 88 2.37 4.00 -5.25
C PHE A 88 0.83 3.91 -5.22
N GLY A 89 0.20 3.75 -6.39
CA GLY A 89 -1.27 3.68 -6.48
C GLY A 89 -1.87 2.44 -5.82
N LEU A 90 -1.12 1.32 -5.81
CA LEU A 90 -1.58 0.12 -5.11
C LEU A 90 -1.59 0.33 -3.60
N LEU A 91 -0.56 0.95 -3.02
CA LEU A 91 -0.54 1.31 -1.60
C LEU A 91 -1.65 2.31 -1.26
N GLU A 92 -1.84 3.32 -2.11
CA GLU A 92 -2.85 4.38 -1.94
C GLU A 92 -4.27 3.79 -1.83
N ILE A 93 -4.56 2.71 -2.56
CA ILE A 93 -5.86 2.01 -2.51
C ILE A 93 -5.90 0.98 -1.36
N MET A 94 -4.81 0.24 -1.14
CA MET A 94 -4.79 -0.88 -0.20
C MET A 94 -4.88 -0.42 1.25
N PHE A 95 -4.24 0.68 1.62
CA PHE A 95 -4.29 1.20 2.99
C PHE A 95 -5.70 1.55 3.48
N PRO A 96 -6.49 2.40 2.79
CA PRO A 96 -7.87 2.67 3.18
C PRO A 96 -8.75 1.42 3.08
N THR A 97 -8.51 0.53 2.10
CA THR A 97 -9.29 -0.71 1.95
C THR A 97 -9.10 -1.65 3.13
N VAL A 98 -7.85 -1.87 3.56
CA VAL A 98 -7.53 -2.73 4.70
C VAL A 98 -8.03 -2.10 6.00
N TYR A 99 -7.85 -0.78 6.18
CA TYR A 99 -8.39 -0.07 7.33
C TYR A 99 -9.91 -0.26 7.42
N ALA A 100 -10.63 0.06 6.36
CA ALA A 100 -12.08 -0.08 6.30
C ALA A 100 -12.51 -1.52 6.59
N ARG A 101 -11.82 -2.51 6.02
CA ARG A 101 -12.13 -3.92 6.28
C ARG A 101 -11.93 -4.31 7.74
N LEU A 102 -10.93 -3.77 8.43
CA LEU A 102 -10.65 -4.07 9.83
C LEU A 102 -11.69 -3.51 10.79
N ILE A 103 -12.32 -2.39 10.43
CA ILE A 103 -13.39 -1.75 11.24
C ILE A 103 -14.80 -2.18 10.82
N SER A 104 -14.97 -2.86 9.69
CA SER A 104 -16.25 -3.39 9.24
C SER A 104 -16.60 -4.72 9.90
N GLU A 105 -17.86 -4.91 10.28
CA GLU A 105 -18.36 -6.19 10.77
C GLU A 105 -18.49 -7.20 9.63
N ASN A 106 -18.91 -6.74 8.44
CA ASN A 106 -19.15 -7.54 7.25
C ASN A 106 -18.60 -6.89 5.97
N SER A 107 -18.58 -7.62 4.86
CA SER A 107 -18.01 -7.14 3.59
C SER A 107 -18.82 -6.03 2.93
N SER A 108 -20.13 -5.96 3.15
CA SER A 108 -21.00 -4.94 2.54
C SER A 108 -20.73 -3.53 3.06
N GLU A 109 -20.18 -3.39 4.27
CA GLU A 109 -19.86 -2.09 4.87
C GLU A 109 -18.56 -1.47 4.37
N VAL A 110 -17.66 -2.26 3.79
CA VAL A 110 -16.28 -1.84 3.51
C VAL A 110 -16.24 -0.59 2.63
N ILE A 111 -17.03 -0.54 1.56
CA ILE A 111 -17.06 0.61 0.65
C ILE A 111 -17.55 1.88 1.37
N GLY A 112 -18.60 1.77 2.19
CA GLY A 112 -19.10 2.88 2.99
C GLY A 112 -18.05 3.39 3.99
N ASN A 113 -17.34 2.46 4.63
CA ASN A 113 -16.27 2.78 5.57
C ASN A 113 -15.05 3.42 4.88
N ILE A 114 -14.67 2.99 3.67
CA ILE A 114 -13.64 3.69 2.87
C ILE A 114 -14.04 5.14 2.65
N ILE A 115 -15.27 5.39 2.16
CA ILE A 115 -15.75 6.75 1.89
C ILE A 115 -15.72 7.60 3.17
N ASN A 116 -16.13 7.03 4.31
CA ASN A 116 -16.14 7.74 5.58
C ASN A 116 -14.72 8.04 6.10
N LEU A 117 -13.77 7.13 5.90
CA LEU A 117 -12.37 7.35 6.25
C LEU A 117 -11.77 8.48 5.41
N MET A 118 -11.93 8.43 4.09
CA MET A 118 -11.42 9.46 3.18
C MET A 118 -12.02 10.86 3.46
N LYS A 119 -13.25 10.93 3.98
CA LYS A 119 -13.89 12.20 4.39
C LYS A 119 -13.39 12.74 5.73
N LYS A 120 -12.84 11.88 6.59
CA LYS A 120 -12.32 12.24 7.92
C LYS A 120 -10.85 12.64 7.89
N GLU A 121 -10.18 12.47 6.74
CA GLU A 121 -8.78 12.87 6.56
C GLU A 121 -8.58 14.34 6.91
N ASN A 122 -7.45 14.61 7.56
CA ASN A 122 -7.08 15.95 7.98
C ASN A 122 -6.08 16.58 7.00
N THR A 123 -5.73 17.84 7.23
CA THR A 123 -4.78 18.57 6.36
C THR A 123 -3.39 17.91 6.33
N GLU A 124 -3.00 17.20 7.40
CA GLU A 124 -1.72 16.51 7.50
C GLU A 124 -1.66 15.27 6.60
N ASP A 125 -2.74 14.48 6.54
CA ASP A 125 -2.91 13.37 5.60
C ASP A 125 -2.73 13.81 4.14
N VAL A 126 -3.40 14.92 3.78
CA VAL A 126 -3.29 15.52 2.44
C VAL A 126 -1.85 15.97 2.16
N GLN A 127 -1.19 16.62 3.12
CA GLN A 127 0.18 17.08 2.96
C GLN A 127 1.16 15.91 2.82
N ASN A 128 0.96 14.82 3.56
CA ASN A 128 1.73 13.60 3.47
C ASN A 128 1.60 12.94 2.09
N LEU A 129 0.39 12.86 1.55
CA LEU A 129 0.14 12.36 0.20
C LEU A 129 0.81 13.25 -0.87
N ILE A 130 0.68 14.57 -0.77
CA ILE A 130 1.32 15.52 -1.70
C ILE A 130 2.84 15.36 -1.67
N ASN A 131 3.42 15.29 -0.47
CA ASN A 131 4.87 15.11 -0.30
C ASN A 131 5.34 13.78 -0.88
N ALA A 132 4.61 12.69 -0.64
CA ALA A 132 4.89 11.38 -1.22
C ALA A 132 4.82 11.41 -2.75
N LYS A 133 3.81 12.07 -3.31
CA LYS A 133 3.63 12.20 -4.76
C LYS A 133 4.77 13.03 -5.38
N ARG A 134 5.14 14.17 -4.79
CA ARG A 134 6.26 14.99 -5.27
C ARG A 134 7.57 14.18 -5.33
N ARG A 135 7.91 13.48 -4.24
CA ARG A 135 9.10 12.60 -4.18
C ARG A 135 9.03 11.43 -5.16
N SER A 136 7.84 10.90 -5.43
CA SER A 136 7.67 9.83 -6.41
C SER A 136 7.94 10.32 -7.84
N MET A 137 7.68 11.60 -8.12
CA MET A 137 7.88 12.24 -9.43
C MET A 137 9.31 12.74 -9.64
N GLU A 138 10.00 13.16 -8.58
CA GLU A 138 11.42 13.58 -8.63
C GLU A 138 12.36 12.42 -9.04
N ASN A 139 11.95 11.16 -8.85
CA ASN A 139 12.70 9.97 -9.27
C ASN A 139 12.33 9.49 -10.69
N LEU A 140 11.73 10.33 -11.54
CA LEU A 140 11.34 9.99 -12.92
C LEU A 140 12.25 10.58 -14.00
N TYR A 141 13.27 11.34 -13.61
CA TYR A 141 14.31 11.92 -14.46
C TYR A 141 15.69 11.49 -13.96
#